data_AF-A0A8J3KA10-F1
#
_entry.id   AF-A0A8J3KA10-F1
#
_cell.length_a   1.000
_cell.length_b   1.000
_cell.length_c   1.000
_cell.angle_alpha   90.00
_cell.angle_beta   90.00
_cell.angle_gamma   90.00
#
_symmetry.space_group_name_H-M   'P 1'
#
loop_
_entity.id
_entity.type
_entity.pdbx_description
1 polymer ?
#
loop_
_entity_poly.entity_id
_entity_poly.type
_entity_poly.pdbx_seq_one_letter_code
_entity_poly.pdbx_strand_id
1 'polypeptide(L)'
;MVAVSFDIDRVVAALGYVAASAVHGSRRVRFFSGNPRRADLDRLAALVARGAVRPVVDRVFPLAAIAGAHQALEDGGVRGKIVVSV
;
A
#
# COMPACT_ATOMS: atom_id res chain seq x y z
N MET A 1 -2.80 -1.05 -5.53
CA MET A 1 -2.05 -1.82 -4.53
C MET A 1 -0.88 -2.45 -5.25
N VAL A 2 0.35 -1.93 -5.06
CA VAL A 2 1.54 -2.66 -5.54
C VAL A 2 1.83 -3.68 -4.46
N ALA A 3 1.04 -4.76 -4.44
CA ALA A 3 1.42 -5.94 -3.70
C ALA A 3 2.57 -6.55 -4.49
N VAL A 4 3.81 -6.27 -4.07
CA VAL A 4 4.90 -7.17 -4.41
C VAL A 4 4.66 -8.40 -3.55
N SER A 5 3.76 -9.27 -4.01
CA SER A 5 3.75 -10.65 -3.53
C SER A 5 5.02 -11.27 -4.08
N PHE A 6 6.10 -11.21 -3.31
CA PHE A 6 7.30 -11.97 -3.60
C PHE A 6 6.91 -13.44 -3.44
N ASP A 7 7.08 -14.24 -4.49
CA ASP A 7 6.93 -15.69 -4.37
C ASP A 7 8.15 -16.22 -3.59
N ILE A 8 7.97 -16.36 -2.28
CA ILE A 8 9.03 -16.79 -1.35
C ILE A 8 9.35 -18.28 -1.55
N ASP A 9 8.42 -19.08 -2.05
CA ASP A 9 8.64 -20.50 -2.33
C ASP A 9 9.49 -20.70 -3.59
N ARG A 10 9.57 -19.69 -4.46
CA ARG A 10 10.33 -19.72 -5.73
C ARG A 10 11.27 -18.54 -5.91
N VAL A 11 12.06 -18.23 -4.87
CA VAL A 11 12.96 -17.06 -4.82
C VAL A 11 13.82 -16.91 -6.08
N VAL A 12 14.44 -17.99 -6.58
CA VAL A 12 15.31 -17.92 -7.78
C VAL A 12 14.54 -17.49 -9.02
N ALA A 13 13.36 -18.05 -9.24
CA ALA A 13 12.50 -17.71 -10.38
C ALA A 13 11.94 -16.30 -10.26
N ALA A 14 11.52 -15.89 -9.05
CA ALA A 14 11.05 -14.54 -8.76
C ALA A 14 12.13 -13.49 -9.04
N LEU A 15 13.37 -13.73 -8.57
CA LEU A 15 14.51 -12.85 -8.83
C LEU A 15 14.87 -12.80 -10.32
N GLY A 16 14.89 -13.94 -11.00
CA GLY A 16 15.11 -14.02 -12.44
C GLY A 16 14.07 -13.24 -13.24
N TYR A 17 12.80 -13.33 -12.85
CA TYR A 17 11.72 -12.54 -13.45
C TYR A 17 11.90 -11.03 -13.23
N VAL A 18 12.21 -10.60 -12.01
CA VAL A 18 12.50 -9.19 -11.72
C VAL A 18 13.64 -8.67 -12.60
N ALA A 19 14.75 -9.40 -12.68
CA ALA A 19 15.91 -9.02 -13.49
C ALA A 19 15.57 -8.95 -14.99
N ALA A 20 14.88 -9.96 -15.54
CA ALA A 20 14.45 -9.97 -16.93
C ALA A 20 13.47 -8.83 -17.26
N SER A 21 12.55 -8.52 -16.33
CA SER A 21 11.56 -7.43 -16.49
C SER A 21 12.19 -6.04 -16.56
N ALA A 22 13.42 -5.86 -16.09
CA ALA A 22 14.13 -4.59 -16.18
C ALA A 22 14.56 -4.26 -17.61
N VAL A 23 14.82 -5.28 -18.43
CA VAL A 23 15.37 -5.14 -19.79
C VAL A 23 14.31 -5.35 -20.87
N HIS A 24 13.38 -6.31 -20.70
CA HIS A 24 12.44 -6.72 -21.75
C HIS A 24 10.96 -6.60 -21.33
N GLY A 25 10.11 -6.17 -22.26
CA GLY A 25 8.65 -6.30 -22.18
C GLY A 25 7.89 -5.11 -21.58
N SER A 26 6.57 -5.10 -21.78
CA SER A 26 5.63 -4.07 -21.31
C SER A 26 5.26 -4.20 -19.82
N ARG A 27 5.72 -5.27 -19.13
CA ARG A 27 5.39 -5.58 -17.72
C ARG A 27 6.60 -5.42 -16.80
N ARG A 28 7.13 -4.19 -16.69
CA ARG A 28 8.27 -3.91 -15.79
C ARG A 28 7.85 -3.97 -14.33
N VAL A 29 8.58 -4.75 -13.53
CA VAL A 29 8.44 -4.69 -12.07
C VAL A 29 9.07 -3.38 -11.58
N ARG A 30 8.30 -2.54 -10.89
CA ARG A 30 8.79 -1.30 -10.29
C ARG A 30 8.68 -1.35 -8.78
N PHE A 31 9.80 -1.12 -8.12
CA PHE A 31 9.83 -0.94 -6.68
C PHE A 31 9.29 0.45 -6.34
N PHE A 32 8.33 0.50 -5.43
CA PHE A 32 7.86 1.73 -4.82
C PHE A 32 8.35 1.75 -3.38
N SER A 33 9.12 2.77 -3.02
CA SER A 33 9.48 3.05 -1.63
C SER A 33 8.75 4.32 -1.20
N GLY A 34 7.89 4.20 -0.19
CA GLY A 34 7.21 5.32 0.43
C GLY A 34 7.94 5.76 1.68
N ASN A 35 8.99 6.58 1.55
CA ASN A 35 9.74 7.17 2.67
C ASN A 35 9.39 8.65 2.84
N PRO A 36 8.17 9.02 3.31
CA PRO A 36 7.79 10.41 3.49
C PRO A 36 8.63 11.05 4.59
N ARG A 37 9.10 12.28 4.37
CA ARG A 37 9.78 13.06 5.41
C ARG A 37 8.74 13.77 6.27
N ARG A 38 9.14 14.15 7.49
CA ARG A 38 8.30 14.94 8.40
C ARG A 38 7.67 16.16 7.72
N ALA A 39 8.47 16.95 6.98
CA ALA A 39 7.98 18.13 6.28
C ALA A 39 6.88 17.83 5.25
N ASP A 40 6.96 16.66 4.59
CA ASP A 40 5.95 16.24 3.62
C ASP A 40 4.63 15.90 4.34
N LEU A 41 4.70 15.24 5.49
CA LEU A 41 3.53 14.92 6.34
C LEU A 41 2.92 16.16 7.00
N ASP A 42 3.73 17.10 7.48
CA ASP A 42 3.28 18.36 8.06
C ASP A 42 2.48 19.17 7.02
N ARG A 43 3.00 19.24 5.78
CA ARG A 43 2.31 19.88 4.65
C ARG A 43 1.00 19.18 4.31
N LEU A 44 0.98 17.84 4.32
CA LEU A 44 -0.24 17.06 4.08
C LEU A 44 -1.28 17.28 5.18
N ALA A 45 -0.87 17.33 6.45
CA ALA A 45 -1.77 17.63 7.57
C ALA A 45 -2.40 19.02 7.43
N ALA A 46 -1.62 20.03 7.04
CA ALA A 46 -2.15 21.37 6.78
C ALA A 46 -3.12 21.43 5.59
N LEU A 47 -2.95 20.56 4.59
CA LEU A 47 -3.90 20.40 3.47
C LEU A 47 -5.22 19.79 3.94
N VAL A 48 -5.15 18.80 4.82
CA VAL A 48 -6.33 18.16 5.43
C VAL A 48 -7.07 19.12 6.35
N ALA A 49 -6.35 19.83 7.22
CA ALA A 49 -6.94 20.76 8.19
C ALA A 49 -7.74 21.89 7.52
N ARG A 50 -7.29 22.39 6.37
CA ARG A 50 -8.01 23.42 5.61
C ARG A 50 -9.05 22.87 4.63
N GLY A 51 -9.28 21.56 4.62
CA GLY A 51 -10.24 20.89 3.74
C GLY A 51 -9.85 20.79 2.26
N ALA A 52 -8.62 21.18 1.90
CA ALA A 52 -8.12 21.08 0.53
C ALA A 52 -7.81 19.62 0.12
N VAL A 53 -7.56 18.75 1.09
CA VAL A 53 -7.47 17.30 0.91
C VAL A 53 -8.45 16.64 1.88
N ARG A 54 -9.28 15.72 1.39
CA ARG A 54 -10.19 14.94 2.23
C ARG A 54 -9.73 13.47 2.23
N PRO A 55 -9.32 12.90 3.37
CA PRO A 55 -9.00 11.49 3.44
C PRO A 55 -10.28 10.67 3.19
N VAL A 56 -10.18 9.69 2.31
CA VAL A 56 -11.27 8.74 2.05
C VAL A 56 -11.03 7.54 2.97
N VAL A 57 -11.94 7.36 3.93
CA VAL A 57 -11.98 6.19 4.81
C VAL A 57 -12.95 5.19 4.21
N ASP A 58 -12.45 4.00 3.91
CA ASP A 58 -13.23 2.91 3.34
C ASP A 58 -14.06 2.24 4.44
N ARG A 59 -13.38 1.77 5.48
CA ARG A 59 -13.94 1.05 6.63
C ARG A 59 -13.16 1.37 7.89
N VAL A 60 -13.82 1.26 9.04
CA VAL A 60 -13.21 1.39 10.37
C VAL A 60 -13.46 0.09 11.14
N PHE A 61 -12.40 -0.50 11.69
CA PHE A 61 -12.46 -1.69 12.53
C PHE A 61 -12.01 -1.36 13.95
N PRO A 62 -12.66 -1.89 15.01
CA PRO A 62 -12.08 -1.83 16.35
C PRO A 62 -10.79 -2.65 16.41
N LEU A 63 -9.85 -2.29 17.28
CA LEU A 63 -8.60 -3.04 17.48
C LEU A 63 -8.84 -4.54 17.75
N ALA A 64 -9.91 -4.89 18.46
CA ALA A 64 -10.32 -6.27 18.71
C ALA A 64 -10.60 -7.07 17.41
N ALA A 65 -10.89 -6.41 16.29
CA ALA A 65 -11.18 -7.00 14.99
C ALA A 65 -10.02 -6.84 13.98
N ILE A 66 -8.77 -6.70 14.45
CA ILE A 66 -7.60 -6.48 13.60
C ILE A 66 -7.44 -7.55 12.50
N ALA A 67 -7.73 -8.81 12.80
CA ALA A 67 -7.68 -9.89 11.82
C ALA A 67 -8.64 -9.64 10.64
N GLY A 68 -9.86 -9.18 10.91
CA GLY A 68 -10.83 -8.82 9.87
C GLY A 68 -10.41 -7.60 9.06
N ALA A 69 -9.72 -6.63 9.68
CA ALA A 69 -9.16 -5.49 8.96
C ALA A 69 -8.09 -5.91 7.94
N HIS A 70 -7.24 -6.88 8.29
CA HIS A 70 -6.23 -7.43 7.40
C HIS A 70 -6.85 -8.28 6.27
N GLN A 71 -7.79 -9.17 6.59
CA GLN A 71 -8.51 -9.95 5.57
C GLN A 71 -9.20 -9.03 4.55
N ALA A 72 -9.91 -8.00 5.02
CA ALA A 72 -10.56 -7.03 4.13
C ALA A 72 -9.59 -6.22 3.26
N LEU A 73 -8.32 -6.08 3.67
CA LEU A 73 -7.26 -5.47 2.86
C LEU A 73 -6.77 -6.45 1.79
N GLU A 74 -6.55 -7.71 2.17
CA GLU A 74 -6.07 -8.80 1.30
C GLU A 74 -7.07 -9.16 0.20
N ASP A 75 -8.37 -9.15 0.51
CA ASP A 75 -9.46 -9.39 -0.44
C ASP A 75 -9.51 -8.32 -1.56
N GLY A 76 -8.84 -7.18 -1.36
CA GLY A 76 -8.81 -6.08 -2.31
C GLY A 76 -10.08 -5.24 -2.31
N GLY A 77 -10.34 -4.50 -3.39
CA GLY A 77 -11.53 -3.66 -3.54
C GLY A 77 -11.59 -2.40 -2.65
N VAL A 78 -10.64 -2.21 -1.73
CA VAL A 78 -10.57 -1.07 -0.80
C VAL A 78 -10.53 0.26 -1.57
N ARG A 79 -11.48 1.16 -1.29
CA ARG A 79 -11.49 2.53 -1.83
C ARG A 79 -11.13 3.53 -0.74
N GLY A 80 -9.84 3.80 -0.60
CA GLY A 80 -9.32 4.72 0.42
C GLY A 80 -8.44 4.00 1.43
N LYS A 81 -8.65 4.27 2.71
CA LYS A 81 -7.90 3.66 3.82
C LYS A 81 -8.82 2.88 4.75
N ILE A 82 -8.35 1.71 5.16
CA ILE A 82 -8.89 0.99 6.32
C ILE A 82 -8.27 1.63 7.56
N VAL A 83 -9.10 1.98 8.54
CA VAL A 83 -8.68 2.57 9.82
C VAL A 83 -8.97 1.58 10.93
N VAL A 84 -8.04 1.49 11.90
CA VAL A 84 -8.25 0.74 13.14
C VAL A 84 -8.45 1.73 14.27
N SER A 85 -9.60 1.66 14.95
CA SER A 85 -9.88 2.48 16.12
C SER A 85 -9.40 1.76 17.39
N VAL A 86 -8.77 2.53 18.28
CA VAL A 86 -8.24 2.09 19.58
C VAL A 86 -9.07 2.64 20.72
#